data_AF-A0A355G9F9-F1
#
_entry.id   AF-A0A355G9F9-F1
#
_cell.length_a   1.000
_cell.length_b   1.000
_cell.length_c   1.000
_cell.angle_alpha   90.00
_cell.angle_beta   90.00
_cell.angle_gamma   90.00
#
_symmetry.space_group_name_H-M   'P 1'
#
loop_
_entity.id
_entity.type
_entity.pdbx_description
1 polymer ?
#
loop_
_entity_poly.entity_id
_entity_poly.type
_entity_poly.pdbx_seq_one_letter_code
_entity_poly.pdbx_strand_id
1 'polypeptide(L)'
;MPDEIRTCLLPVLSQPEDFSGSTAVILDILRASSTITTALQAGAAAVIPCQEIEEALQVARQLSDATDSEVLLGGERMGILIEGFQLDNSPARYTADVVAGKQIVFTTSNGTRALKRAIQADRILIGSFLNLAA
;
A
#
# COMPACT_ATOMS: atom_id res chain seq x y z
N MET A 1 8.43 4.83 25.03
CA MET A 1 7.33 3.91 24.68
C MET A 1 6.08 4.75 24.48
N PRO A 2 5.13 4.37 23.61
CA PRO A 2 3.90 5.14 23.46
C PRO A 2 3.12 5.14 24.78
N ASP A 3 2.52 6.28 25.11
CA ASP A 3 1.69 6.44 26.31
C ASP A 3 0.32 5.77 26.16
N GLU A 4 -0.12 5.54 24.91
CA GLU A 4 -1.40 4.91 24.57
C GLU A 4 -1.28 4.10 23.26
N ILE A 5 -1.98 2.96 23.19
CA ILE A 5 -2.15 2.16 21.97
C ILE A 5 -3.64 1.96 21.73
N ARG A 6 -4.12 2.40 20.56
CA ARG A 6 -5.50 2.20 20.10
C ARG A 6 -5.51 1.29 18.88
N THR A 7 -6.52 0.42 18.80
CA THR A 7 -6.71 -0.48 17.66
C THR A 7 -7.99 -0.13 16.93
N CYS A 8 -7.88 0.21 15.64
CA CYS A 8 -9.02 0.33 14.75
C CYS A 8 -9.15 -0.95 13.93
N LEU A 9 -10.24 -1.70 14.11
CA LEU A 9 -10.40 -3.01 13.49
C LEU A 9 -10.76 -2.93 11.99
N LEU A 10 -11.45 -1.87 11.58
CA LEU A 10 -11.89 -1.69 10.20
C LEU A 10 -11.79 -0.21 9.81
N PRO A 11 -11.30 0.11 8.59
CA PRO A 11 -11.17 1.50 8.14
C PRO A 11 -12.48 2.30 8.20
N VAL A 12 -13.62 1.63 7.99
CA VAL A 12 -14.95 2.26 8.01
C VAL A 12 -15.38 2.75 9.40
N LEU A 13 -14.73 2.25 10.46
CA LEU A 13 -15.01 2.63 11.85
C LEU A 13 -14.18 3.82 12.32
N SER A 14 -13.42 4.45 11.41
CA SER A 14 -12.55 5.58 11.72
C SER A 14 -12.75 6.73 10.75
N GLN A 15 -12.50 7.94 11.23
CA GLN A 15 -12.37 9.14 10.44
C GLN A 15 -10.91 9.62 10.45
N PRO A 16 -10.50 10.44 9.46
CA PRO A 16 -9.14 10.98 9.44
C PRO A 16 -8.74 11.69 10.73
N GLU A 17 -9.67 12.41 11.35
CA GLU A 17 -9.42 13.20 12.56
C GLU A 17 -9.02 12.33 13.76
N ASP A 18 -9.45 11.06 13.79
CA ASP A 18 -9.13 10.10 14.85
C ASP A 18 -7.63 9.81 14.96
N PHE A 19 -6.87 10.10 13.89
CA PHE A 19 -5.43 9.83 13.80
C PHE A 19 -4.55 11.07 13.99
N SER A 20 -5.13 12.27 14.14
CA SER A 20 -4.36 13.50 14.32
C SER A 20 -3.41 13.43 15.51
N GLY A 21 -2.14 13.83 15.32
CA GLY A 21 -1.13 13.82 16.38
C GLY A 21 -0.65 12.42 16.78
N SER A 22 -0.93 11.40 15.97
CA SER A 22 -0.56 10.01 16.23
C SER A 22 0.42 9.45 15.20
N THR A 23 1.03 8.31 15.52
CA THR A 23 1.67 7.44 14.54
C THR A 23 0.71 6.29 14.21
N ALA A 24 0.26 6.21 12.97
CA ALA A 24 -0.61 5.14 12.50
C ALA A 24 0.22 3.99 11.92
N VAL A 25 -0.09 2.76 12.33
CA VAL A 25 0.51 1.54 11.74
C VAL A 25 -0.59 0.77 11.03
N ILE A 26 -0.50 0.67 9.70
CA ILE A 26 -1.47 -0.04 8.87
C ILE A 26 -1.13 -1.52 8.85
N LEU A 27 -2.08 -2.35 9.28
CA LEU A 27 -2.01 -3.80 9.32
C LEU A 27 -3.10 -4.40 8.45
N ASP A 28 -2.74 -4.88 7.26
CA ASP A 28 -3.61 -5.67 6.38
C ASP A 28 -2.80 -6.89 5.94
N ILE A 29 -2.68 -7.84 6.87
CA ILE A 29 -1.72 -8.97 6.77
C ILE A 29 -2.01 -9.83 5.54
N LEU A 30 -3.30 -9.99 5.19
CA LEU A 30 -3.78 -10.82 4.09
C LEU A 30 -4.57 -9.95 3.09
N ARG A 31 -3.89 -9.23 2.18
CA ARG A 31 -2.45 -9.35 1.85
C ARG A 31 -1.72 -8.02 1.66
N ALA A 32 -2.41 -6.88 1.70
CA ALA A 32 -1.85 -5.62 1.23
C ALA A 32 -0.54 -5.22 1.92
N SER A 33 -0.49 -5.23 3.25
CA SER A 33 0.71 -4.83 4.01
C SER A 33 1.89 -5.79 3.81
N SER A 34 1.62 -7.10 3.73
CA SER A 34 2.63 -8.12 3.43
C SER A 34 3.18 -7.95 2.01
N THR A 35 2.32 -7.64 1.04
CA THR A 35 2.70 -7.37 -0.35
C THR A 35 3.57 -6.12 -0.45
N ILE A 36 3.16 -5.01 0.19
CA ILE A 36 3.94 -3.76 0.21
C ILE A 36 5.31 -3.99 0.84
N THR A 37 5.35 -4.67 1.99
CA THR A 37 6.61 -4.98 2.69
C THR A 37 7.54 -5.80 1.80
N THR A 38 7.00 -6.84 1.13
CA THR A 38 7.76 -7.69 0.22
C THR A 38 8.29 -6.91 -0.98
N ALA A 39 7.46 -6.06 -1.60
CA ALA A 39 7.85 -5.26 -2.75
C ALA A 39 9.00 -4.29 -2.43
N LEU A 40 8.89 -3.58 -1.32
CA LEU A 40 9.93 -2.65 -0.86
C LEU A 40 11.22 -3.40 -0.51
N GLN A 41 11.12 -4.56 0.17
CA GLN A 41 12.28 -5.40 0.46
C GLN A 41 12.94 -5.96 -0.81
N ALA A 42 12.15 -6.24 -1.85
CA ALA A 42 12.64 -6.68 -3.16
C ALA A 42 13.25 -5.54 -4.01
N GLY A 43 13.29 -4.31 -3.48
CA GLY A 43 13.95 -3.17 -4.11
C GLY A 43 13.04 -2.29 -4.96
N ALA A 44 11.71 -2.40 -4.84
CA ALA A 44 10.80 -1.43 -5.45
C ALA A 44 11.16 0.00 -5.00
N ALA A 45 11.19 0.95 -5.92
CA ALA A 45 11.57 2.33 -5.63
C ALA A 45 10.49 3.03 -4.78
N ALA A 46 9.22 2.71 -5.03
CA ALA A 46 8.10 3.19 -4.26
C ALA A 46 6.87 2.29 -4.44
N VAL A 47 5.99 2.30 -3.46
CA VAL A 47 4.62 1.79 -3.59
C VAL A 47 3.65 2.94 -3.34
N ILE A 48 2.82 3.26 -4.32
CA ILE A 48 1.90 4.39 -4.33
C ILE A 48 0.47 3.85 -4.15
N PRO A 49 -0.12 3.96 -2.95
CA PRO A 49 -1.45 3.44 -2.68
C PRO A 49 -2.53 4.33 -3.30
N CYS A 50 -3.48 3.71 -4.01
CA CYS A 50 -4.66 4.35 -4.58
C CYS A 50 -5.93 3.67 -4.05
N GLN A 51 -6.98 4.46 -3.87
CA GLN A 51 -8.26 3.98 -3.38
C GLN A 51 -9.02 3.26 -4.51
N GLU A 52 -9.13 3.89 -5.66
CA GLU A 52 -9.91 3.38 -6.79
C GLU A 52 -9.03 3.00 -8.00
N ILE A 53 -9.59 2.20 -8.89
CA ILE A 53 -8.89 1.70 -10.08
C ILE A 53 -8.57 2.86 -11.02
N GLU A 54 -9.54 3.77 -11.21
CA GLU A 54 -9.41 4.93 -12.07
C GLU A 54 -8.32 5.89 -11.56
N GLU A 55 -8.24 6.09 -10.24
CA GLU A 55 -7.17 6.85 -9.59
C GLU A 55 -5.80 6.18 -9.83
N ALA A 56 -5.71 4.86 -9.67
CA ALA A 56 -4.47 4.12 -9.94
C ALA A 56 -4.01 4.27 -11.40
N LEU A 57 -4.93 4.14 -12.37
CA LEU A 57 -4.63 4.33 -13.78
C LEU A 57 -4.16 5.75 -14.09
N GLN A 58 -4.80 6.75 -13.48
CA GLN A 58 -4.41 8.16 -13.67
C GLN A 58 -3.03 8.44 -13.08
N VAL A 59 -2.76 8.00 -11.85
CA VAL A 59 -1.47 8.18 -11.18
C VAL A 59 -0.36 7.48 -11.96
N ALA A 60 -0.60 6.25 -12.46
CA ALA A 60 0.39 5.55 -13.25
C ALA A 60 0.75 6.29 -14.54
N ARG A 61 -0.23 6.86 -15.25
CA ARG A 61 0.02 7.69 -16.44
C ARG A 61 0.87 8.92 -16.10
N GLN A 62 0.50 9.64 -15.04
CA GLN A 62 1.23 10.83 -14.60
C GLN A 62 2.69 10.52 -14.22
N LEU A 63 2.93 9.40 -13.55
CA LEU A 63 4.28 8.96 -13.17
C LEU A 63 5.11 8.54 -14.39
N SER A 64 4.50 7.82 -15.33
CA SER A 64 5.16 7.43 -16.59
C SER A 64 5.50 8.64 -17.47
N ASP A 65 4.70 9.71 -17.44
CA ASP A 65 4.98 10.94 -18.19
C ASP A 65 6.05 11.81 -17.51
N ALA A 66 6.16 11.74 -16.18
CA ALA A 66 7.02 12.60 -15.38
C ALA A 66 8.42 12.00 -15.10
N THR A 67 8.59 10.69 -15.27
CA THR A 67 9.82 9.98 -14.89
C THR A 67 10.21 8.94 -15.94
N ASP A 68 11.51 8.68 -16.09
CA ASP A 68 12.01 7.55 -16.90
C ASP A 68 11.90 6.21 -16.14
N SER A 69 11.34 6.19 -14.93
CA SER A 69 11.15 4.97 -14.15
C SER A 69 9.96 4.19 -14.68
N GLU A 70 10.13 2.88 -14.84
CA GLU A 70 9.02 2.01 -15.17
C GLU A 70 8.00 1.98 -14.02
N VAL A 71 6.72 2.06 -14.38
CA VAL A 71 5.59 2.06 -13.47
C VAL A 71 4.77 0.79 -13.68
N LEU A 72 4.55 0.03 -12.61
CA LEU A 72 3.71 -1.16 -12.59
C LEU A 72 2.39 -0.86 -11.87
N LEU A 73 1.30 -1.40 -12.39
CA LEU A 73 0.01 -1.45 -11.70
C LEU A 73 -0.09 -2.78 -10.96
N GLY A 74 -0.29 -2.70 -9.65
CA GLY A 74 -0.48 -3.83 -8.77
C GLY A 74 -1.78 -3.74 -8.00
N GLY A 75 -2.43 -4.85 -7.69
CA GLY A 75 -3.62 -4.79 -6.85
C GLY A 75 -4.62 -5.89 -7.04
N GLU A 76 -5.71 -5.77 -6.29
CA GLU A 76 -6.83 -6.70 -6.37
C GLU A 76 -8.18 -6.01 -6.18
N ARG A 77 -9.21 -6.69 -6.68
CA ARG A 77 -10.59 -6.53 -6.22
C ARG A 77 -11.15 -7.90 -5.88
N MET A 78 -11.69 -8.06 -4.67
CA MET A 78 -12.25 -9.32 -4.19
C MET A 78 -11.27 -10.51 -4.25
N GLY A 79 -9.99 -10.24 -4.07
CA GLY A 79 -8.88 -11.18 -4.11
C GLY A 79 -8.35 -11.50 -5.51
N ILE A 80 -8.94 -10.93 -6.56
CA ILE A 80 -8.66 -11.22 -7.96
C ILE A 80 -7.84 -10.09 -8.58
N LEU A 81 -6.89 -10.45 -9.46
CA LEU A 81 -6.14 -9.50 -10.29
C LEU A 81 -7.10 -8.57 -11.04
N ILE A 82 -6.79 -7.29 -11.01
CA ILE A 82 -7.56 -6.27 -11.74
C ILE A 82 -7.24 -6.37 -13.23
N GLU A 83 -8.25 -6.32 -14.09
CA GLU A 83 -8.05 -6.36 -15.54
C GLU A 83 -7.15 -5.22 -16.00
N GLY A 84 -6.13 -5.54 -16.81
CA GLY A 84 -5.13 -4.59 -17.29
C GLY A 84 -3.99 -4.29 -16.31
N PHE A 85 -4.01 -4.83 -15.08
CA PHE A 85 -2.90 -4.70 -14.14
C PHE A 85 -1.85 -5.79 -14.36
N GLN A 86 -0.59 -5.50 -14.04
CA GLN A 86 0.51 -6.46 -14.21
C GLN A 86 0.67 -7.39 -13.00
N LEU A 87 0.37 -6.91 -11.80
CA LEU A 87 0.58 -7.64 -10.55
C LEU A 87 -0.70 -7.73 -9.72
N ASP A 88 -0.91 -8.87 -9.07
CA ASP A 88 -2.01 -9.06 -8.12
C ASP A 88 -1.61 -8.57 -6.71
N ASN A 89 -2.38 -8.92 -5.67
CA ASN A 89 -2.02 -8.69 -4.27
C ASN A 89 -1.37 -9.94 -3.63
N SER A 90 -0.59 -10.71 -4.40
CA SER A 90 0.17 -11.85 -3.87
C SER A 90 1.64 -11.45 -3.68
N PRO A 91 2.19 -11.49 -2.45
CA PRO A 91 3.60 -11.15 -2.21
C PRO A 91 4.58 -11.92 -3.09
N ALA A 92 4.28 -13.17 -3.45
CA ALA A 92 5.11 -14.01 -4.29
C ALA A 92 5.29 -13.49 -5.73
N ARG A 93 4.49 -12.51 -6.17
CA ARG A 93 4.60 -11.87 -7.49
C ARG A 93 5.54 -10.66 -7.51
N TYR A 94 6.03 -10.22 -6.36
CA TYR A 94 6.86 -9.03 -6.19
C TYR A 94 8.32 -9.41 -5.98
N THR A 95 8.87 -10.19 -6.91
CA THR A 95 10.27 -10.60 -6.90
C THR A 95 11.18 -9.47 -7.39
N ALA A 96 12.46 -9.49 -7.00
CA ALA A 96 13.39 -8.41 -7.35
C ALA A 96 13.55 -8.20 -8.86
N ASP A 97 13.56 -9.27 -9.66
CA ASP A 97 13.61 -9.22 -11.12
C ASP A 97 12.38 -8.52 -11.73
N VAL A 98 11.24 -8.55 -11.04
CA VAL A 98 10.00 -7.91 -11.47
C VAL A 98 9.90 -6.47 -10.99
N VAL A 99 10.32 -6.15 -9.76
CA VAL A 99 9.99 -4.86 -9.13
C VAL A 99 11.17 -3.95 -8.81
N ALA A 100 12.41 -4.43 -8.84
CA ALA A 100 13.56 -3.64 -8.41
C ALA A 100 13.71 -2.35 -9.23
N GLY A 101 13.85 -1.22 -8.54
CA GLY A 101 13.97 0.11 -9.15
C GLY A 101 12.68 0.67 -9.76
N LYS A 102 11.57 -0.08 -9.75
CA LYS A 102 10.30 0.33 -10.36
C LYS A 102 9.37 0.97 -9.34
N GLN A 103 8.47 1.82 -9.81
CA GLN A 103 7.38 2.36 -9.02
C GLN A 103 6.14 1.48 -9.17
N ILE A 104 5.44 1.22 -8.07
CA ILE A 104 4.26 0.36 -8.08
C ILE A 104 3.05 1.19 -7.65
N VAL A 105 2.14 1.45 -8.57
CA VAL A 105 0.83 2.02 -8.23
C VAL A 105 -0.09 0.89 -7.82
N PHE A 106 -0.59 0.96 -6.58
CA PHE A 106 -1.16 -0.18 -5.89
C PHE A 106 -2.57 0.10 -5.36
N THR A 107 -3.56 -0.75 -5.64
CA THR A 107 -4.92 -0.61 -5.08
C THR A 107 -5.52 -1.93 -4.62
N THR A 108 -6.24 -1.90 -3.50
CA THR A 108 -6.86 -3.10 -2.88
C THR A 108 -8.21 -2.74 -2.29
N SER A 109 -9.02 -3.74 -1.96
CA SER A 109 -10.35 -3.52 -1.37
C SER A 109 -10.31 -2.87 0.02
N ASN A 110 -9.26 -3.12 0.82
CA ASN A 110 -9.20 -2.71 2.23
C ASN A 110 -7.95 -1.90 2.57
N GLY A 111 -6.74 -2.41 2.32
CA GLY A 111 -5.49 -1.82 2.78
C GLY A 111 -5.27 -0.37 2.32
N THR A 112 -5.62 -0.03 1.09
CA THR A 112 -5.44 1.35 0.58
C THR A 112 -6.47 2.34 1.13
N ARG A 113 -7.66 1.86 1.51
CA ARG A 113 -8.63 2.68 2.26
C ARG A 113 -8.14 2.97 3.67
N ALA A 114 -7.50 2.02 4.35
CA ALA A 114 -6.91 2.23 5.66
C ALA A 114 -5.84 3.34 5.63
N LEU A 115 -4.98 3.33 4.60
CA LEU A 115 -3.95 4.35 4.41
C LEU A 115 -4.54 5.76 4.27
N LYS A 116 -5.61 5.91 3.49
CA LYS A 116 -6.28 7.20 3.31
C LYS A 116 -7.02 7.67 4.56
N ARG A 117 -7.53 6.74 5.38
CA ARG A 117 -8.11 7.08 6.69
C ARG A 117 -7.04 7.58 7.65
N ALA A 118 -5.82 7.06 7.58
CA ALA A 118 -4.72 7.52 8.41
C ALA A 118 -4.03 8.80 7.91
N ILE A 119 -4.55 9.50 6.90
CA ILE A 119 -3.84 10.60 6.22
C ILE A 119 -3.50 11.80 7.12
N GLN A 120 -4.24 12.01 8.21
CA GLN A 120 -3.96 13.06 9.20
C GLN A 120 -3.02 12.60 10.34
N ALA A 121 -2.54 11.35 10.31
CA ALA A 121 -1.50 10.92 11.23
C ALA A 121 -0.18 11.66 10.95
N ASP A 122 0.58 11.97 12.00
CA ASP A 122 1.89 12.60 11.87
C ASP A 122 2.87 11.68 11.12
N ARG A 123 2.68 10.37 11.28
CA ARG A 123 3.44 9.32 10.60
C ARG A 123 2.54 8.14 10.27
N ILE A 124 2.77 7.55 9.11
CA ILE A 124 2.09 6.33 8.67
C ILE A 124 3.15 5.26 8.38
N LEU A 125 3.02 4.11 9.01
CA LEU A 125 3.88 2.95 8.84
C LEU A 125 3.09 1.78 8.27
N ILE A 126 3.77 0.92 7.50
CA ILE A 126 3.23 -0.36 7.06
C ILE A 126 3.80 -1.45 7.97
N GLY A 127 2.92 -2.18 8.66
CA GLY A 127 3.32 -3.31 9.50
C GLY A 127 2.82 -4.63 8.92
N SER A 128 3.65 -5.66 9.02
CA SER A 128 3.31 -7.04 8.71
C SER A 128 4.15 -7.99 9.59
N PHE A 129 3.85 -9.28 9.56
CA PHE A 129 4.73 -10.25 10.22
C PHE A 129 6.14 -10.30 9.61
N LEU A 130 6.31 -9.87 8.36
CA LEU A 130 7.57 -9.89 7.63
C LEU A 130 8.56 -8.83 8.13
N ASN A 131 8.08 -7.76 8.75
CA ASN A 131 8.90 -6.67 9.29
C ASN A 131 8.67 -6.45 10.80
N LEU A 132 8.23 -7.49 11.53
CA LEU A 132 7.94 -7.39 12.96
C LEU A 132 9.17 -6.98 13.80
N ALA A 133 10.38 -7.39 13.39
CA ALA A 133 11.61 -7.16 14.13
C ALA A 133 12.43 -5.94 13.64
N ALA A 134 11.88 -5.17 12.69
CA ALA A 134 12.56 -4.01 12.10
C ALA A 134 12.74 -2.86 13.11
#